data_AF-A0A6G3SIB3-F1
#
_entry.id   AF-A0A6G3SIB3-F1
#
_cell.length_a   1.000
_cell.length_b   1.000
_cell.length_c   1.000
_cell.angle_alpha   90.00
_cell.angle_beta   90.00
_cell.angle_gamma   90.00
#
_symmetry.space_group_name_H-M   'P 1'
#
loop_
_entity.id
_entity.type
_entity.pdbx_description
1 polymer ?
#
loop_
_entity_poly.entity_id
_entity_poly.type
_entity_poly.pdbx_seq_one_letter_code
_entity_poly.pdbx_strand_id
1 'polypeptide(L)'
;MSDSAARDRDVAETESAFAHPEVAPDRSAAYGDHPDQVVDFYAPRDGRTGAPLVVLLHGGAWRAPYDRAHVSPLADFLARRGFAVASVEYRRGGDDIPQQRDGGRSARANGADPVAGRWPETFDDVAAAM
;
A
#
# COMPACT_ATOMS: atom_id res chain seq x y z
N MET A 1 -28.14 4.16 -9.94
CA MET A 1 -27.31 5.17 -9.26
C MET A 1 -26.80 6.13 -10.32
N SER A 2 -26.80 7.45 -10.07
CA SER A 2 -26.25 8.42 -11.01
C SER A 2 -24.72 8.36 -10.99
N ASP A 3 -24.10 8.66 -12.13
CA ASP A 3 -22.64 8.77 -12.30
C ASP A 3 -22.03 9.79 -11.31
N SER A 4 -22.76 10.86 -10.97
CA SER A 4 -22.34 11.84 -9.93
C SER A 4 -22.25 11.21 -8.54
N ALA A 5 -23.27 10.45 -8.12
CA ALA A 5 -23.32 9.87 -6.78
C ALA A 5 -22.27 8.75 -6.60
N ALA A 6 -21.80 8.12 -7.69
CA ALA A 6 -20.68 7.19 -7.64
C ALA A 6 -19.36 7.94 -7.43
N ARG A 7 -19.12 9.03 -8.17
CA ARG A 7 -17.94 9.89 -8.01
C ARG A 7 -17.85 10.49 -6.61
N ASP A 8 -18.95 11.01 -6.08
CA ASP A 8 -18.96 11.64 -4.75
C ASP A 8 -18.59 10.64 -3.64
N ARG A 9 -18.99 9.37 -3.80
CA ARG A 9 -18.58 8.30 -2.87
C ARG A 9 -17.11 7.96 -3.00
N ASP A 10 -16.57 7.84 -4.21
CA ASP A 10 -15.15 7.55 -4.44
C ASP A 10 -14.23 8.65 -3.87
N VAL A 11 -14.66 9.92 -4.01
CA VAL A 11 -13.98 11.07 -3.38
C VAL A 11 -14.02 10.95 -1.86
N ALA A 12 -15.19 10.69 -1.27
CA ALA A 12 -15.32 10.56 0.18
C ALA A 12 -14.53 9.35 0.73
N GLU A 13 -14.49 8.23 0.01
CA GLU A 13 -13.68 7.06 0.36
C GLU A 13 -12.18 7.37 0.28
N THR A 14 -11.75 8.13 -0.73
CA THR A 14 -10.36 8.58 -0.87
C THR A 14 -9.97 9.55 0.24
N GLU A 15 -10.79 10.56 0.52
CA GLU A 15 -10.55 11.51 1.62
C GLU A 15 -10.46 10.78 2.97
N SER A 16 -11.33 9.80 3.20
CA SER A 16 -11.31 8.95 4.40
C SER A 16 -10.01 8.15 4.52
N ALA A 17 -9.52 7.58 3.42
CA ALA A 17 -8.30 6.77 3.40
C ALA A 17 -7.04 7.56 3.81
N PHE A 18 -7.01 8.88 3.54
CA PHE A 18 -5.91 9.78 3.87
C PHE A 18 -6.22 10.77 5.01
N ALA A 19 -7.31 10.55 5.75
CA ALA A 19 -7.78 11.48 6.78
C ALA A 19 -6.87 11.56 8.03
N HIS A 20 -5.97 10.60 8.20
CA HIS A 20 -5.07 10.52 9.35
C HIS A 20 -3.65 10.93 8.98
N PRO A 21 -2.94 11.70 9.83
CA PRO A 21 -1.56 12.06 9.58
C PRO A 21 -0.68 10.81 9.60
N GLU A 22 0.28 10.76 8.69
CA GLU A 22 1.27 9.70 8.64
C GLU A 22 2.10 9.61 9.93
N VAL A 23 2.47 8.39 10.31
CA VAL A 23 3.37 8.12 11.43
C VAL A 23 4.67 7.53 10.89
N ALA A 24 5.77 8.24 11.13
CA ALA A 24 7.10 7.81 10.71
C ALA A 24 7.46 6.43 11.29
N PRO A 25 8.06 5.54 10.48
CA PRO A 25 8.55 4.26 10.98
C PRO A 25 9.78 4.45 11.87
N ASP A 26 10.07 3.46 12.71
CA ASP A 26 11.30 3.44 13.51
C ASP A 26 12.51 3.07 12.65
N ARG A 27 12.29 2.26 11.61
CA ARG A 27 13.30 1.85 10.64
C ARG A 27 12.65 1.41 9.33
N SER A 28 13.35 1.58 8.22
CA SER A 28 12.98 0.97 6.93
C SER A 28 14.10 0.05 6.44
N ALA A 29 13.75 -0.97 5.67
CA ALA A 29 14.70 -1.81 4.95
C ALA A 29 14.14 -2.21 3.59
N ALA A 30 15.02 -2.32 2.59
CA ALA A 30 14.66 -2.92 1.30
C ALA A 30 14.65 -4.45 1.41
N TYR A 31 13.71 -5.10 0.72
CA TYR A 31 13.68 -6.56 0.54
C TYR A 31 13.99 -6.98 -0.91
N GLY A 32 14.22 -6.02 -1.80
CA GLY A 32 14.69 -6.25 -3.16
C GLY A 32 15.18 -4.97 -3.81
N ASP A 33 15.46 -5.03 -5.11
CA ASP A 33 16.10 -3.95 -5.86
C ASP A 33 15.13 -2.84 -6.31
N HIS A 34 13.82 -3.13 -6.32
CA HIS A 34 12.81 -2.15 -6.74
C HIS A 34 12.57 -1.10 -5.63
N PRO A 35 12.36 0.18 -5.96
CA PRO A 35 12.10 1.23 -4.96
C PRO A 35 10.86 0.98 -4.08
N ASP A 36 9.87 0.25 -4.59
CA ASP A 36 8.70 -0.18 -3.81
C ASP A 36 8.93 -1.46 -2.98
N GLN A 37 10.07 -2.13 -3.12
CA GLN A 37 10.38 -3.33 -2.33
C GLN A 37 10.95 -2.94 -0.97
N VAL A 38 10.11 -2.31 -0.14
CA VAL A 38 10.46 -1.74 1.16
C VAL A 38 9.56 -2.26 2.27
N VAL A 39 10.14 -2.47 3.46
CA VAL A 39 9.42 -2.73 4.71
C VAL A 39 9.72 -1.61 5.70
N ASP A 40 8.66 -1.06 6.29
CA ASP A 40 8.71 -0.14 7.43
C ASP A 40 8.44 -0.88 8.73
N PHE A 41 9.32 -0.71 9.71
CA PHE A 41 9.26 -1.37 11.00
C PHE A 41 8.81 -0.41 12.10
N TYR A 42 7.85 -0.88 12.90
CA TYR A 42 7.37 -0.20 14.10
C TYR A 42 7.61 -1.08 15.32
N ALA A 43 8.35 -0.57 16.29
CA ALA A 43 8.72 -1.28 17.51
C ALA A 43 7.60 -1.19 18.57
N PRO A 44 7.36 -2.25 19.36
CA PRO A 44 6.45 -2.19 20.50
C PRO A 44 6.77 -1.01 21.42
N ARG A 45 5.76 -0.23 21.79
CA ARG A 45 5.96 0.99 22.60
C ARG A 45 6.06 0.73 24.10
N ASP A 46 5.84 -0.50 24.55
CA ASP A 46 5.91 -0.92 25.96
C ASP A 46 7.29 -1.43 26.39
N GLY A 47 8.30 -1.39 25.51
CA GLY A 47 9.67 -1.78 25.81
C GLY A 47 9.88 -3.28 25.99
N ARG A 48 8.89 -4.11 25.67
CA ARG A 48 9.02 -5.57 25.78
C ARG A 48 10.05 -6.12 24.81
N THR A 49 10.71 -7.20 25.22
CA THR A 49 11.51 -8.05 24.33
C THR A 49 10.69 -9.28 23.93
N GLY A 50 10.77 -9.71 22.67
CA GLY A 50 10.01 -10.88 22.17
C GLY A 50 8.51 -10.60 21.95
N ALA A 51 8.18 -9.62 21.12
CA ALA A 51 6.80 -9.34 20.72
C ALA A 51 6.36 -10.20 19.51
N PRO A 52 5.07 -10.57 19.40
CA PRO A 52 4.54 -11.12 18.15
C PRO A 52 4.68 -10.10 17.01
N LEU A 53 5.11 -10.59 15.85
CA LEU A 53 5.22 -9.80 14.62
C LEU A 53 3.89 -9.82 13.86
N VAL A 54 3.43 -8.64 13.46
CA VAL A 54 2.34 -8.46 12.51
C VAL A 54 2.95 -8.00 11.18
N VAL A 55 2.74 -8.76 10.12
CA VAL A 55 2.99 -8.29 8.75
C VAL A 55 1.74 -7.59 8.25
N LEU A 56 1.87 -6.31 7.92
CA LEU A 56 0.78 -5.46 7.46
C LEU A 56 0.96 -5.18 5.97
N LEU A 57 -0.04 -5.57 5.17
CA LEU A 57 -0.16 -5.24 3.76
C LEU A 57 -1.25 -4.18 3.61
N HIS A 58 -0.92 -3.06 2.98
CA HIS A 58 -1.88 -2.00 2.71
C HIS A 58 -2.83 -2.38 1.56
N GLY A 59 -3.96 -1.67 1.48
CA GLY A 59 -4.98 -1.84 0.44
C GLY A 59 -4.80 -0.88 -0.73
N GLY A 60 -5.92 -0.35 -1.25
CA GLY A 60 -5.90 0.65 -2.32
C GLY A 60 -5.92 0.10 -3.73
N ALA A 61 -6.34 -1.17 -3.90
CA ALA A 61 -6.44 -1.85 -5.20
C ALA A 61 -5.16 -1.75 -6.04
N TRP A 62 -4.00 -1.77 -5.36
CA TRP A 62 -2.67 -1.68 -5.96
C TRP A 62 -2.43 -0.41 -6.79
N ARG A 63 -3.21 0.65 -6.59
CA ARG A 63 -3.07 1.92 -7.31
C ARG A 63 -1.98 2.77 -6.66
N ALA A 64 -1.18 3.46 -7.48
CA ALA A 64 -0.06 4.29 -7.04
C ALA A 64 -0.31 5.21 -5.82
N PRO A 65 -1.47 5.89 -5.68
CA PRO A 65 -1.68 6.83 -4.57
C PRO A 65 -1.70 6.19 -3.18
N TYR A 66 -1.94 4.89 -3.09
CA TYR A 66 -2.10 4.18 -1.81
C TYR A 66 -0.83 3.38 -1.53
N ASP A 67 0.17 4.00 -0.94
CA ASP A 67 1.38 3.34 -0.45
C ASP A 67 1.24 2.92 1.04
N ARG A 68 2.23 2.22 1.58
CA ARG A 68 2.24 1.78 2.99
C ARG A 68 2.08 2.93 4.00
N ALA A 69 2.36 4.18 3.64
CA ALA A 69 2.27 5.33 4.55
C ALA A 69 0.82 5.61 4.93
N HIS A 70 -0.14 5.35 4.03
CA HIS A 70 -1.56 5.61 4.29
C HIS A 70 -2.14 4.73 5.42
N VAL A 71 -1.53 3.58 5.72
CA VAL A 71 -1.89 2.72 6.87
C VAL A 71 -0.92 2.83 8.05
N SER A 72 0.06 3.75 8.01
CA SER A 72 0.98 3.98 9.13
C SER A 72 0.29 4.29 10.47
N PRO A 73 -0.89 4.94 10.55
CA PRO A 73 -1.61 5.09 11.82
C PRO A 73 -2.07 3.75 12.42
N LEU A 74 -2.42 2.77 11.58
CA LEU A 74 -2.76 1.42 12.03
C LEU A 74 -1.51 0.69 12.54
N ALA A 75 -0.37 0.86 11.86
CA ALA A 75 0.90 0.31 12.32
C ALA A 75 1.30 0.87 13.70
N ASP A 76 1.18 2.19 13.90
CA ASP A 76 1.44 2.82 15.21
C ASP A 76 0.45 2.34 16.29
N PHE A 77 -0.84 2.20 15.95
CA PHE A 77 -1.84 1.66 16.86
C PHE A 77 -1.46 0.26 17.34
N LEU A 78 -1.06 -0.63 16.44
CA LEU A 78 -0.62 -1.99 16.77
C LEU A 78 0.66 -1.98 17.59
N ALA A 79 1.64 -1.13 17.26
CA ALA A 79 2.86 -0.96 18.04
C ALA A 79 2.59 -0.52 19.48
N ARG A 80 1.62 0.39 19.70
CA ARG A 80 1.14 0.79 21.03
C ARG A 80 0.41 -0.33 21.78
N ARG A 81 -0.04 -1.38 21.08
CA ARG A 81 -0.64 -2.58 21.69
C ARG A 81 0.37 -3.69 21.95
N GLY A 82 1.66 -3.42 21.79
CA GLY A 82 2.73 -4.34 22.15
C GLY A 82 3.07 -5.35 21.04
N PHE A 83 2.71 -5.05 19.79
CA PHE A 83 3.13 -5.80 18.60
C PHE A 83 4.38 -5.17 17.98
N ALA A 84 5.24 -6.01 17.40
CA ALA A 84 6.15 -5.52 16.36
C ALA A 84 5.39 -5.51 15.04
N VAL A 85 5.55 -4.47 14.21
CA VAL A 85 4.85 -4.38 12.92
C VAL A 85 5.87 -4.24 11.80
N ALA A 86 5.71 -5.05 10.76
CA ALA A 86 6.38 -4.91 9.48
C ALA A 86 5.33 -4.48 8.44
N SER A 87 5.29 -3.18 8.12
CA SER A 87 4.41 -2.60 7.11
C SER A 87 5.10 -2.71 5.74
N VAL A 88 4.59 -3.60 4.89
CA VAL A 88 5.23 -3.98 3.63
C VAL A 88 4.64 -3.14 2.49
N GLU A 89 5.53 -2.53 1.72
CA GLU A 89 5.24 -1.98 0.39
C GLU A 89 5.47 -3.06 -0.68
N TYR A 90 4.78 -2.93 -1.79
CA TYR A 90 4.94 -3.79 -2.96
C TYR A 90 4.77 -2.96 -4.23
N ARG A 91 5.24 -3.47 -5.38
CA ARG A 91 5.02 -2.81 -6.67
C ARG A 91 3.53 -2.55 -6.92
N ARG A 92 3.19 -1.26 -7.01
CA ARG A 92 1.87 -0.72 -7.36
C ARG A 92 1.86 -0.33 -8.84
N GLY A 93 0.69 -0.07 -9.41
CA GLY A 93 0.60 0.29 -10.82
C GLY A 93 1.29 1.62 -11.12
N GLY A 94 2.08 1.64 -12.19
CA GLY A 94 2.92 2.75 -12.60
C GLY A 94 3.51 2.49 -13.99
N ASP A 95 4.29 3.45 -14.50
CA ASP A 95 4.90 3.38 -15.85
C ASP A 95 5.92 2.24 -16.00
N ASP A 96 6.45 1.76 -14.87
CA ASP A 96 7.41 0.67 -14.74
C ASP A 96 6.79 -0.73 -14.87
N ILE A 97 5.46 -0.84 -14.80
CA ILE A 97 4.72 -2.10 -14.90
C ILE A 97 4.13 -2.24 -16.34
N PRO A 98 4.74 -3.02 -17.26
CA PRO A 98 4.41 -3.03 -18.70
C PRO A 98 2.93 -3.25 -19.06
N GLN A 99 2.18 -2.25 -19.55
CA GLN A 99 0.73 -2.41 -19.83
C GLN A 99 0.39 -3.71 -20.60
N GLN A 100 -0.61 -4.46 -20.11
CA GLN A 100 -1.11 -5.63 -20.82
C GLN A 100 -1.63 -5.19 -22.20
N ARG A 101 -1.19 -5.86 -23.27
CA ARG A 101 -1.77 -5.66 -24.60
C ARG A 101 -3.16 -6.27 -24.60
N ASP A 102 -4.19 -5.47 -24.31
CA ASP A 102 -5.56 -5.93 -24.41
C ASP A 102 -5.87 -6.33 -25.86
N GLY A 103 -6.24 -7.59 -26.05
CA GLY A 103 -6.68 -8.16 -27.34
C GLY A 103 -8.00 -7.59 -27.87
N GLY A 104 -8.42 -6.40 -27.41
CA GLY A 104 -9.68 -5.78 -27.78
C GLY A 104 -9.76 -4.34 -27.30
N ARG A 105 -9.62 -3.41 -28.25
CA ARG A 105 -9.90 -1.97 -28.17
C ARG A 105 -9.34 -1.28 -26.91
N SER A 106 -8.14 -0.72 -27.06
CA SER A 106 -7.60 0.29 -26.13
C SER A 106 -8.62 1.42 -25.97
N ALA A 107 -9.38 1.42 -24.88
CA ALA A 107 -9.80 2.68 -24.31
C ALA A 107 -8.50 3.35 -23.88
N ARG A 108 -8.09 4.40 -24.58
CA ARG A 108 -7.06 5.28 -24.05
C ARG A 108 -7.66 5.80 -22.74
N ALA A 109 -7.25 5.24 -21.61
CA ALA A 109 -7.40 5.91 -20.34
C ALA A 109 -6.75 7.28 -20.58
N ASN A 110 -7.53 8.35 -20.42
CA ASN A 110 -6.92 9.67 -20.27
C ASN A 110 -5.86 9.51 -19.17
N GLY A 111 -4.64 10.00 -19.39
CA GLY A 111 -3.47 9.77 -18.54
C GLY A 111 -3.55 10.38 -17.13
N ALA A 112 -4.73 10.41 -16.52
CA ALA A 112 -5.07 10.92 -15.21
C ALA A 112 -5.54 9.82 -14.24
N ASP A 113 -6.04 8.68 -14.72
CA ASP A 113 -6.52 7.61 -13.84
C ASP A 113 -5.36 6.73 -13.35
N PRO A 114 -5.23 6.47 -12.04
CA PRO A 114 -4.18 5.61 -11.52
C PRO A 114 -4.28 4.20 -12.08
N VAL A 115 -3.22 3.72 -12.71
CA VAL A 115 -3.09 2.32 -13.13
C VAL A 115 -2.93 1.47 -11.87
N ALA A 116 -3.60 0.31 -11.82
CA ALA A 116 -3.44 -0.66 -10.75
C ALA A 116 -2.24 -1.59 -11.03
N GLY A 117 -1.60 -2.06 -9.97
CA GLY A 117 -0.67 -3.18 -10.02
C GLY A 117 -1.37 -4.45 -10.49
N ARG A 118 -0.61 -5.51 -10.71
CA ARG A 118 -1.15 -6.71 -11.35
C ARG A 118 -0.36 -7.98 -11.04
N TRP A 119 -0.95 -9.10 -11.46
CA TRP A 119 -0.28 -10.39 -11.49
C TRP A 119 0.70 -10.48 -12.69
N PRO A 120 1.89 -11.07 -12.52
CA PRO A 120 2.42 -11.63 -11.26
C PRO A 120 3.13 -10.60 -10.38
N GLU A 121 3.50 -9.43 -10.88
CA GLU A 121 4.49 -8.53 -10.27
C GLU A 121 4.18 -8.16 -8.81
N THR A 122 2.94 -7.75 -8.52
CA THR A 122 2.53 -7.37 -7.15
C THR A 122 2.50 -8.58 -6.21
N PHE A 123 2.14 -9.76 -6.71
CA PHE A 123 2.09 -10.97 -5.89
C PHE A 123 3.48 -11.57 -5.64
N ASP A 124 4.39 -11.46 -6.60
CA ASP A 124 5.79 -11.86 -6.43
C ASP A 124 6.45 -11.05 -5.31
N ASP A 125 6.14 -9.75 -5.22
CA ASP A 125 6.62 -8.87 -4.14
C ASP A 125 6.05 -9.26 -2.78
N VAL A 126 4.73 -9.48 -2.70
CA VAL A 126 4.10 -9.96 -1.46
C VAL A 126 4.69 -11.30 -1.02
N ALA A 127 4.98 -12.21 -1.96
CA ALA A 127 5.62 -13.48 -1.67
C ALA A 127 7.09 -13.33 -1.23
N ALA A 128 7.84 -12.40 -1.82
CA ALA A 128 9.24 -12.14 -1.46
C ALA A 128 9.40 -11.49 -0.09
N ALA A 129 8.38 -10.78 0.41
CA ALA A 129 8.42 -10.10 1.70
C ALA A 129 8.13 -11.04 2.91
N MET A 130 7.70 -12.28 2.67
CA MET A 130 7.23 -13.24 3.68
C MET A 130 8.21 -14.39 3.91
#